data_AF-A0A8T4I472-F1
#
_entry.id   AF-A0A8T4I472-F1
#
_cell.length_a   1.000
_cell.length_b   1.000
_cell.length_c   1.000
_cell.angle_alpha   90.00
_cell.angle_beta   90.00
_cell.angle_gamma   90.00
#
_symmetry.space_group_name_H-M   'P 1'
#
loop_
_entity.id
_entity.type
_entity.pdbx_description
1 polymer ?
#
loop_
_entity_poly.entity_id
_entity_poly.type
_entity_poly.pdbx_seq_one_letter_code
_entity_poly.pdbx_strand_id
1 'polypeptide(L)' 'ANPHEGLDLVSRDELVLFFDGSKSDDATGLVGCRLSDGLVKTVGVWQKPPNWPDDTPWRVPREQVDGVVDRV' A
#
# COMPACT_ATOMS: atom_id res chain seq x y z
N ALA A 1 -9.36 11.26 -19.73
CA ALA A 1 -8.59 10.01 -19.76
C ALA A 1 -7.57 10.05 -18.63
N ASN A 2 -7.31 8.94 -17.95
CA ASN A 2 -6.20 8.88 -16.99
C ASN A 2 -4.90 8.93 -17.81
N PRO A 3 -4.03 9.95 -17.66
CA PRO A 3 -2.81 10.05 -18.46
C PRO A 3 -1.85 8.87 -18.25
N HIS A 4 -2.05 8.07 -17.20
CA HIS A 4 -1.22 6.93 -16.81
C HIS A 4 -1.87 5.57 -17.07
N GLU A 5 -2.93 5.53 -17.87
CA GLU A 5 -3.59 4.28 -18.26
C GLU A 5 -2.61 3.35 -19.01
N GLY A 6 -2.46 2.12 -18.50
CA GLY A 6 -1.56 1.11 -19.07
C GLY A 6 -0.09 1.21 -18.64
N LEU A 7 0.28 2.19 -17.80
CA LEU A 7 1.62 2.26 -17.21
C LEU A 7 1.71 1.38 -15.96
N ASP A 8 2.91 0.84 -15.72
CA ASP A 8 3.24 0.13 -14.48
C ASP A 8 4.62 0.54 -13.95
N LEU A 9 4.88 0.15 -12.71
CA LEU A 9 6.20 0.31 -12.09
C LEU A 9 7.18 -0.72 -12.64
N VAL A 10 8.41 -0.31 -12.85
CA VAL A 10 9.52 -1.20 -13.27
C VAL A 10 10.67 -1.11 -12.29
N SER A 11 11.58 -2.10 -12.34
CA SER A 11 12.78 -2.08 -11.51
C SER A 11 13.56 -0.80 -11.72
N ARG A 12 14.05 -0.20 -10.61
CA ARG A 12 14.82 1.05 -10.57
C ARG A 12 14.01 2.33 -10.78
N ASP A 13 12.68 2.27 -10.83
CA ASP A 13 11.88 3.48 -10.71
C ASP A 13 12.14 4.14 -9.37
N GLU A 14 12.44 5.44 -9.40
CA GLU A 14 12.58 6.23 -8.16
C GLU A 14 11.19 6.65 -7.69
N LEU A 15 10.84 6.24 -6.47
CA LEU A 15 9.51 6.42 -5.90
C LEU A 15 9.58 7.29 -4.64
N VAL A 16 8.56 8.13 -4.48
CA VAL A 16 8.18 8.67 -3.17
C VAL A 16 7.04 7.82 -2.63
N LEU A 17 7.20 7.33 -1.41
CA LEU A 17 6.21 6.51 -0.74
C LEU A 17 5.32 7.36 0.17
N PHE A 18 4.02 7.13 0.08
CA PHE A 18 2.99 7.67 0.95
C PHE A 18 2.43 6.53 1.77
N PHE A 19 2.45 6.69 3.10
CA PHE A 19 2.07 5.67 4.05
C PHE A 19 0.99 6.20 4.99
N ASP A 20 -0.18 5.58 4.94
CA ASP A 20 -1.25 5.77 5.92
C ASP A 20 -1.30 4.56 6.83
N GLY A 21 -0.71 4.70 8.03
CA GLY A 21 -0.44 3.61 8.94
C GLY A 21 -1.48 3.49 10.05
N SER A 22 -2.21 2.37 10.09
CA SER A 22 -3.11 2.04 11.19
C SER A 22 -2.55 0.93 12.09
N LYS A 23 -3.01 0.91 13.33
CA LYS A 23 -2.74 -0.18 14.29
C LYS A 23 -3.88 -1.20 14.34
N SER A 24 -5.13 -0.73 14.32
CA SER A 24 -6.29 -1.52 14.71
C SER A 24 -7.57 -0.99 14.11
N ASP A 25 -8.48 -1.90 13.75
CA ASP A 25 -9.85 -1.65 13.27
C ASP A 25 -9.99 -0.66 12.09
N ASP A 26 -8.88 -0.33 11.44
CA ASP A 26 -8.82 0.44 10.20
C ASP A 26 -7.76 -0.16 9.25
N ALA A 27 -7.75 0.28 8.01
CA ALA A 27 -6.83 -0.17 6.99
C ALA A 27 -5.45 0.52 7.10
N THR A 28 -4.43 -0.12 6.53
CA THR A 28 -3.15 0.51 6.22
C THR A 28 -2.98 0.56 4.72
N GLY A 29 -2.57 1.72 4.20
CA GLY A 29 -2.33 1.95 2.78
C GLY A 29 -0.89 2.36 2.52
N LEU A 30 -0.28 1.75 1.50
CA LEU A 30 1.03 2.13 0.98
C LEU A 30 0.90 2.43 -0.53
N VAL A 31 1.29 3.62 -0.92
CA VAL A 31 1.17 4.12 -2.29
C VAL A 31 2.53 4.67 -2.74
N GLY A 32 2.96 4.31 -3.93
CA GLY A 32 4.16 4.84 -4.57
C GLY A 32 3.80 5.86 -5.65
N CYS A 33 4.57 6.95 -5.72
CA CYS A 33 4.52 7.92 -6.80
C CYS A 33 5.89 7.99 -7.49
N ARG A 34 5.95 7.66 -8.79
CA ARG A 34 7.18 7.70 -9.58
C ARG A 34 7.60 9.14 -9.82
N LEU A 35 8.84 9.46 -9.50
CA LEU A 35 9.36 10.83 -9.57
C LEU A 35 9.41 11.39 -11.00
N SER A 36 9.66 10.54 -11.99
CA SER A 36 9.90 10.99 -13.38
C SER A 36 8.65 11.52 -14.09
N ASP A 37 7.48 10.98 -13.78
CA ASP A 37 6.23 11.29 -14.49
C ASP A 37 4.99 11.39 -13.58
N GLY A 38 5.13 11.13 -12.28
CA GLY A 38 4.02 11.18 -11.33
C GLY A 38 3.06 9.99 -11.44
N LEU A 39 3.49 8.85 -12.02
CA LEU A 39 2.70 7.62 -11.97
C LEU A 39 2.44 7.22 -10.51
N VAL A 40 1.17 7.16 -10.13
CA VAL A 40 0.74 6.70 -8.80
C VAL A 40 0.25 5.27 -8.88
N LYS A 41 0.78 4.39 -8.02
CA LYS A 41 0.38 2.99 -7.91
C LYS A 41 0.23 2.60 -6.45
N THR A 42 -0.86 1.89 -6.16
CA THR A 42 -1.05 1.23 -4.87
C THR A 42 -0.07 0.07 -4.77
N VAL A 43 0.79 0.11 -3.75
CA VAL A 43 1.77 -0.93 -3.47
C VAL A 43 1.16 -2.00 -2.57
N GLY A 44 0.40 -1.58 -1.57
CA GLY A 44 -0.25 -2.50 -0.64
C GLY A 44 -1.42 -1.87 0.11
N VAL A 45 -2.44 -2.68 0.39
CA VAL A 45 -3.55 -2.33 1.28
C VAL A 45 -3.80 -3.51 2.21
N TRP A 46 -3.82 -3.23 3.51
CA TRP A 46 -4.11 -4.22 4.54
C TRP A 46 -5.34 -3.77 5.31
N GLN A 47 -6.46 -4.39 5.00
CA GLN A 47 -7.77 -4.05 5.56
C GLN A 47 -8.38 -5.24 6.28
N LYS A 48 -9.27 -4.96 7.23
CA LYS A 48 -10.08 -5.97 7.90
C LYS A 48 -10.83 -6.79 6.82
N PRO A 49 -10.64 -8.11 6.75
CA PRO A 49 -11.36 -8.95 5.81
C PRO A 49 -12.87 -8.91 6.03
N PRO A 50 -13.68 -9.16 4.98
CA PRO A 50 -15.10 -9.38 5.17
C PRO A 50 -15.32 -10.61 6.07
N ASN A 51 -16.35 -10.56 6.92
CA ASN A 51 -16.70 -11.62 7.89
C ASN A 51 -15.60 -11.92 8.94
N TRP A 52 -14.78 -10.94 9.29
CA TRP A 52 -13.85 -11.07 10.40
C TRP A 52 -14.60 -11.25 11.73
N PRO A 53 -14.16 -12.16 12.64
CA PRO A 53 -14.89 -12.44 13.88
C PRO A 53 -15.09 -11.20 14.76
N ASP A 54 -16.30 -11.03 15.31
CA ASP A 54 -16.64 -9.86 16.15
C ASP A 54 -15.89 -9.85 17.49
N ASP A 55 -15.51 -11.02 17.98
CA ASP A 55 -14.78 -11.21 19.24
C ASP A 55 -13.26 -11.05 19.10
N THR A 56 -12.77 -10.90 17.87
CA THR A 56 -11.34 -10.84 17.55
C THR A 56 -11.00 -9.45 16.99
N PRO A 57 -10.23 -8.61 17.71
CA PRO A 57 -9.86 -7.30 17.21
C PRO A 57 -9.02 -7.38 15.93
N TRP A 58 -9.32 -6.57 14.93
CA TRP A 58 -8.45 -6.47 13.76
C TRP A 58 -7.15 -5.77 14.14
N ARG A 59 -6.04 -6.30 13.63
CA ARG A 59 -4.70 -5.73 13.76
C ARG A 59 -4.01 -5.84 12.42
N VAL A 60 -3.43 -4.72 11.98
CA VAL A 60 -2.63 -4.69 10.76
C VAL A 60 -1.40 -5.59 10.94
N PRO A 61 -1.08 -6.48 9.98
CA PRO A 61 0.08 -7.36 10.06
C PRO A 61 1.38 -6.56 9.77
N ARG A 62 1.94 -5.93 10.80
CA ARG A 62 3.09 -5.00 10.68
C ARG A 62 4.30 -5.59 9.97
N GLU A 63 4.64 -6.84 10.28
CA GLU A 63 5.76 -7.56 9.62
C GLU A 63 5.55 -7.69 8.11
N GLN A 64 4.30 -7.84 7.65
CA GLN A 64 4.00 -7.89 6.22
C GLN A 64 4.07 -6.52 5.58
N VAL A 65 3.63 -5.47 6.29
CA VAL A 65 3.74 -4.09 5.82
C VAL A 65 5.20 -3.70 5.66
N ASP A 66 6.00 -3.92 6.70
CA ASP A 66 7.44 -3.64 6.75
C ASP A 66 8.20 -4.39 5.65
N GLY A 67 7.95 -5.70 5.54
CA GLY A 67 8.56 -6.52 4.49
C GLY A 67 8.16 -6.14 3.06
N VAL A 68 7.06 -5.39 2.86
CA VAL A 68 6.74 -4.78 1.55
C VAL A 68 7.53 -3.49 1.35
N VAL A 69 7.64 -2.64 2.37
CA VAL A 69 8.46 -1.40 2.30
C VAL A 69 9.91 -1.73 1.96
N ASP A 70 10.49 -2.78 2.54
CA ASP A 70 11.87 -3.24 2.27
C ASP A 70 12.13 -3.68 0.82
N ARG A 71 11.07 -3.97 0.06
CA ARG A 71 11.16 -4.53 -1.31
C ARG A 71 10.86 -3.50 -2.40
N VAL A 72 10.54 -2.27 -2.03
CA VAL A 72 10.22 -1.16 -2.92
C VAL A 72 11.43 -0.27 -3.06
#